data_AF-A0A951GEB3-F1
#
_entry.id   AF-A0A951GEB3-F1
#
_cell.length_a   1.000
_cell.length_b   1.000
_cell.length_c   1.000
_cell.angle_alpha   90.00
_cell.angle_beta   90.00
_cell.angle_gamma   90.00
#
_symmetry.space_group_name_H-M   'P 1'
#
loop_
_entity.id
_entity.type
_entity.pdbx_description
1 polymer ?
#
loop_
_entity_poly.entity_id
_entity_poly.type
_entity_poly.pdbx_seq_one_letter_code
_entity_poly.pdbx_strand_id
1 'polypeptide(L)'
;VAHATFGGCFVSVLVRAQLAGFDRALEEAALDLGARPWTVLARITLPGIRPALLAGWLLAFTLSLDDLVIASFVTGPAATTLPMAVFSSVRLGVSPEVNALATMFLAAVFVLVALAGWLMARQERRRQTTPRIRPI
;
A
#
# COMPACT_ATOMS: atom_id res chain seq x y z
N VAL A 1 1.80 -18.39 5.32
CA VAL A 1 2.94 -18.42 4.38
C VAL A 1 2.56 -17.88 3.00
N ALA A 2 1.47 -18.32 2.36
CA ALA A 2 1.02 -17.81 1.04
C ALA A 2 0.89 -16.27 0.97
N HIS A 3 0.22 -15.65 1.94
CA HIS A 3 0.12 -14.19 2.06
C HIS A 3 1.46 -13.46 2.12
N ALA A 4 2.40 -14.01 2.89
CA ALA A 4 3.72 -13.40 3.07
C ALA A 4 4.54 -13.45 1.77
N THR A 5 4.44 -14.56 1.02
CA THR A 5 5.11 -14.71 -0.27
C THR A 5 4.51 -13.77 -1.31
N PHE A 6 3.17 -13.67 -1.38
CA PHE A 6 2.48 -12.80 -2.32
C PHE A 6 2.74 -11.32 -2.03
N GLY A 7 2.55 -10.89 -0.78
CA GLY A 7 2.87 -9.52 -0.34
C GLY A 7 4.34 -9.17 -0.55
N GLY A 8 5.25 -10.11 -0.28
CA GLY A 8 6.69 -9.93 -0.49
C GLY A 8 7.07 -9.64 -1.96
N CYS A 9 6.39 -10.26 -2.93
CA CYS A 9 6.61 -9.98 -4.35
C CYS A 9 6.27 -8.52 -4.69
N PHE A 10 5.13 -8.00 -4.23
CA PHE A 10 4.75 -6.60 -4.47
C PHE A 10 5.70 -5.61 -3.79
N VAL A 11 6.07 -5.88 -2.54
CA VAL A 11 7.05 -5.06 -1.80
C VAL A 11 8.39 -5.04 -2.53
N SER A 12 8.88 -6.18 -3.00
CA SER A 12 10.18 -6.24 -3.70
C SER A 12 10.17 -5.46 -5.02
N VAL A 13 9.07 -5.47 -5.77
CA VAL A 13 8.91 -4.65 -6.98
C VAL A 13 8.93 -3.16 -6.65
N LEU A 14 8.21 -2.73 -5.60
CA LEU A 14 8.21 -1.33 -5.16
C LEU A 14 9.60 -0.85 -4.72
N VAL A 15 10.30 -1.66 -3.92
CA VAL A 15 11.65 -1.34 -3.47
C VAL A 15 12.63 -1.27 -4.65
N ARG A 16 12.52 -2.20 -5.61
CA ARG A 16 13.39 -2.20 -6.80
C ARG A 16 13.15 -0.97 -7.68
N ALA A 17 11.90 -0.56 -7.86
CA ALA A 17 11.56 0.65 -8.61
C ALA A 17 12.13 1.91 -7.94
N GLN A 18 12.07 1.99 -6.61
CA GLN A 18 12.62 3.10 -5.85
C GLN A 18 14.16 3.17 -5.93
N LEU A 19 14.82 2.01 -5.82
CA LEU A 19 16.28 1.91 -5.96
C LEU A 19 16.76 2.26 -7.36
N ALA A 20 15.99 1.96 -8.41
CA ALA A 20 16.34 2.30 -9.78
C ALA A 20 16.40 3.82 -10.04
N GLY A 21 15.67 4.62 -9.26
CA GLY A 21 15.74 6.08 -9.29
C GLY A 21 16.70 6.68 -8.26
N PHE A 22 17.40 5.87 -7.48
CA PHE A 22 18.32 6.34 -6.43
C PHE A 22 19.71 6.59 -7.02
N ASP A 23 20.30 7.73 -6.68
CA ASP A 23 21.62 8.10 -7.18
C ASP A 23 22.72 7.32 -6.44
N ARG A 24 23.32 6.36 -7.13
CA ARG A 24 24.43 5.53 -6.61
C ARG A 24 25.68 6.35 -6.31
N ALA A 25 25.85 7.53 -6.92
CA ALA A 25 27.00 8.39 -6.65
C ALA A 25 27.05 8.86 -5.19
N LEU A 26 25.89 8.99 -4.52
CA LEU A 26 25.82 9.33 -3.09
C LEU A 26 26.35 8.19 -2.19
N GLU A 27 26.15 6.94 -2.58
CA GLU A 27 26.67 5.78 -1.85
C GLU A 27 28.17 5.61 -2.09
N GLU A 28 28.60 5.75 -3.34
CA GLU A 28 30.01 5.67 -3.74
C GLU A 28 30.84 6.78 -3.06
N ALA A 29 30.36 8.04 -3.07
CA ALA A 29 31.03 9.14 -2.38
C ALA A 29 31.14 8.91 -0.86
N ALA A 30 30.13 8.30 -0.23
CA ALA A 30 30.18 7.99 1.19
C ALA A 30 31.21 6.89 1.50
N LEU A 31 31.30 5.86 0.63
CA LEU A 31 32.33 4.83 0.73
C LEU A 31 33.74 5.40 0.51
N ASP A 32 33.89 6.32 -0.44
CA ASP A 32 35.16 7.00 -0.74
C ASP A 32 35.65 7.87 0.43
N LEU A 33 34.74 8.49 1.18
CA LEU A 33 35.05 9.20 2.43
C LEU A 33 35.35 8.27 3.63
N GLY A 34 35.36 6.94 3.41
CA GLY A 34 35.68 5.95 4.43
C GLY A 34 34.50 5.51 5.29
N ALA A 35 33.25 5.81 4.88
CA ALA A 35 32.08 5.29 5.58
C ALA A 35 31.99 3.76 5.41
N ARG A 36 31.63 3.06 6.49
CA ARG A 36 31.44 1.60 6.44
C ARG A 36 30.15 1.26 5.66
N PRO A 37 30.08 0.14 4.92
CA PRO A 37 28.89 -0.25 4.15
C PRO A 37 27.59 -0.28 4.97
N TRP A 38 27.64 -0.73 6.23
CA TRP A 38 26.49 -0.69 7.14
C TRP A 38 26.03 0.73 7.48
N THR A 39 26.96 1.69 7.55
CA THR A 39 26.64 3.11 7.80
C THR A 39 26.00 3.74 6.57
N VAL A 40 26.51 3.43 5.39
CA VAL A 40 25.93 3.88 4.10
C VAL A 40 24.51 3.32 3.95
N LEU A 41 24.33 2.01 4.19
CA LEU A 41 23.00 1.39 4.16
C LEU A 41 22.03 2.09 5.12
N ALA A 42 22.39 2.23 6.40
CA ALA A 42 21.48 2.76 7.41
C ALA A 42 21.18 4.27 7.26
N ARG A 43 22.16 5.07 6.79
CA ARG A 43 22.03 6.54 6.75
C ARG A 43 21.71 7.12 5.38
N ILE A 44 21.94 6.38 4.30
CA ILE A 44 21.75 6.86 2.92
C ILE A 44 20.68 6.01 2.24
N THR A 45 20.93 4.71 2.08
CA THR A 45 20.05 3.81 1.33
C THR A 45 18.69 3.63 2.02
N LEU A 46 18.67 3.28 3.31
CA LEU A 46 17.44 3.04 4.10
C LEU A 46 16.48 4.25 4.09
N PRO A 47 16.94 5.48 4.41
CA PRO A 47 16.08 6.66 4.34
C PRO A 47 15.75 7.08 2.90
N GLY A 48 16.49 6.62 1.89
CA GLY A 48 16.14 6.76 0.48
C GLY A 48 14.98 5.86 0.05
N ILE A 49 14.95 4.61 0.54
CA ILE A 49 13.90 3.63 0.23
C ILE A 49 12.72 3.64 1.20
N ARG A 50 12.79 4.36 2.34
CA ARG A 50 11.72 4.46 3.34
C ARG A 50 10.31 4.79 2.76
N PRO A 51 10.12 5.73 1.80
CA PRO A 51 8.77 5.97 1.27
C PRO A 51 8.22 4.76 0.51
N ALA A 52 9.08 4.02 -0.20
CA ALA A 52 8.70 2.81 -0.91
C ALA A 52 8.42 1.65 0.04
N LEU A 53 9.16 1.54 1.16
CA LEU A 53 8.88 0.58 2.21
C LEU A 53 7.50 0.82 2.85
N LEU A 54 7.16 2.07 3.16
CA LEU A 54 5.85 2.42 3.71
C LEU A 54 4.71 2.14 2.71
N ALA A 55 4.90 2.50 1.45
CA ALA A 55 3.93 2.21 0.39
C ALA A 55 3.75 0.70 0.17
N GLY A 56 4.85 -0.06 0.13
CA GLY A 56 4.83 -1.51 0.02
C GLY A 56 4.20 -2.19 1.22
N TRP A 57 4.48 -1.71 2.43
CA TRP A 57 3.86 -2.19 3.66
C TRP A 57 2.35 -1.97 3.65
N LEU A 58 1.90 -0.77 3.28
CA LEU A 58 0.47 -0.44 3.22
C LEU A 58 -0.24 -1.26 2.13
N LEU A 59 0.40 -1.45 0.98
CA LEU A 59 -0.11 -2.30 -0.11
C LEU A 59 -0.21 -3.76 0.33
N ALA A 60 0.83 -4.31 0.94
CA ALA A 60 0.82 -5.69 1.44
C ALA A 60 -0.21 -5.89 2.57
N PHE A 61 -0.37 -4.90 3.45
CA PHE A 61 -1.41 -4.90 4.48
C PHE A 61 -2.81 -4.87 3.87
N THR A 62 -3.04 -4.01 2.88
CA THR A 62 -4.31 -3.92 2.16
C THR A 62 -4.63 -5.23 1.42
N LEU A 63 -3.67 -5.80 0.70
CA LEU A 63 -3.82 -7.10 0.04
C LEU A 63 -4.08 -8.22 1.05
N SER A 64 -3.47 -8.15 2.24
CA SER A 64 -3.72 -9.13 3.29
C SER A 64 -5.11 -9.02 3.93
N LEU A 65 -5.74 -7.85 3.90
CA LEU A 65 -7.09 -7.64 4.41
C LEU A 65 -8.17 -8.08 3.41
N ASP A 66 -7.87 -8.07 2.11
CA ASP A 66 -8.78 -8.43 1.01
C ASP A 66 -8.89 -9.95 0.76
N ASP A 67 -8.13 -10.77 1.49
CA ASP A 67 -7.78 -12.13 1.08
C ASP A 67 -8.83 -13.23 1.42
N LEU A 68 -10.12 -12.95 1.21
CA LEU A 68 -11.18 -13.97 1.26
C LEU A 68 -10.94 -15.07 0.21
N VAL A 69 -10.37 -14.72 -0.94
CA VAL A 69 -10.14 -15.62 -2.08
C VAL A 69 -9.00 -16.60 -1.80
N ILE A 70 -7.78 -16.14 -1.44
CA ILE A 70 -6.66 -17.07 -1.17
C ILE A 70 -6.89 -17.84 0.13
N ALA A 71 -7.48 -17.22 1.17
CA ALA A 71 -7.88 -17.94 2.38
C ALA A 71 -8.92 -19.04 2.09
N SER A 72 -9.84 -18.85 1.14
CA SER A 72 -10.80 -19.90 0.77
C SER A 72 -10.17 -21.09 0.04
N PHE A 73 -9.05 -20.90 -0.67
CA PHE A 73 -8.37 -21.95 -1.42
C PHE A 73 -7.25 -22.65 -0.64
N VAL A 74 -6.63 -21.97 0.33
CA VAL A 74 -5.50 -22.50 1.12
C VAL A 74 -5.93 -23.07 2.47
N THR A 75 -7.07 -22.63 3.03
CA THR A 75 -7.56 -23.13 4.32
C THR A 75 -8.68 -24.15 4.11
N GLY A 76 -8.45 -25.38 4.56
CA GLY A 76 -9.51 -26.40 4.66
C GLY A 76 -10.69 -25.88 5.52
N PRO A 77 -11.88 -26.50 5.42
CA PRO A 77 -13.20 -25.95 5.82
C PRO A 77 -13.41 -25.62 7.32
N ALA A 78 -12.35 -25.48 8.12
CA ALA A 78 -12.38 -25.33 9.58
C ALA A 78 -11.59 -24.12 10.13
N ALA A 79 -11.15 -23.16 9.31
CA ALA A 79 -10.41 -21.99 9.81
C ALA A 79 -11.26 -20.73 9.92
N THR A 80 -11.68 -20.41 11.14
CA THR A 80 -12.46 -19.22 11.48
C THR A 80 -11.60 -17.95 11.39
N THR A 81 -11.43 -17.40 10.19
CA THR A 81 -11.06 -15.99 10.00
C THR A 81 -12.34 -15.17 9.82
N LEU A 82 -12.34 -13.90 10.26
CA LEU A 82 -13.48 -12.97 10.13
C LEU A 82 -14.20 -13.04 8.76
N PRO A 83 -13.49 -13.16 7.61
CA PRO A 83 -14.12 -13.28 6.29
C PRO A 83 -14.83 -14.63 6.04
N MET A 84 -14.29 -15.73 6.56
CA MET A 84 -14.89 -17.07 6.38
C MET A 84 -16.17 -17.23 7.21
N ALA A 85 -16.24 -16.59 8.38
CA ALA A 85 -17.46 -16.50 9.18
C ALA A 85 -18.56 -15.76 8.40
N VAL A 86 -18.24 -14.63 7.76
CA VAL A 86 -19.19 -13.88 6.90
C VAL A 86 -19.65 -14.72 5.70
N PHE A 87 -18.75 -15.47 5.06
CA PHE A 87 -19.11 -16.34 3.92
C PHE A 87 -19.96 -17.56 4.32
N SER A 88 -19.68 -18.15 5.50
CA SER A 88 -20.51 -19.20 6.11
C SER A 88 -21.94 -18.69 6.40
N SER A 89 -22.07 -17.47 6.91
CA SER A 89 -23.37 -16.81 7.16
C SER A 89 -24.17 -16.54 5.89
N VAL A 90 -23.54 -16.33 4.73
CA VAL A 90 -24.24 -16.16 3.44
C VAL A 90 -24.70 -17.52 2.87
N ARG A 91 -23.92 -18.58 3.09
CA ARG A 91 -24.18 -19.90 2.50
C ARG A 91 -25.19 -20.75 3.29
N LEU A 92 -25.42 -20.44 4.56
CA LEU A 92 -26.46 -21.07 5.41
C LEU A 92 -27.86 -20.45 5.24
N GLY A 93 -27.98 -19.44 4.38
CA GLY A 93 -29.22 -18.71 4.12
C GLY A 93 -28.93 -17.23 4.19
N VAL A 94 -29.19 -16.52 3.08
CA VAL A 94 -29.07 -15.06 2.92
C VAL A 94 -29.58 -14.33 4.16
N SER A 95 -28.69 -14.04 5.09
CA SER A 95 -28.99 -13.21 6.26
C SER A 95 -28.90 -11.77 5.79
N PRO A 96 -30.02 -11.01 5.72
CA PRO A 96 -30.06 -9.64 5.21
C PRO A 96 -29.06 -8.70 5.89
N GLU A 97 -28.65 -9.05 7.10
CA GLU A 97 -27.63 -8.38 7.90
C GLU A 97 -26.26 -8.32 7.22
N VAL A 98 -25.84 -9.38 6.52
CA VAL A 98 -24.52 -9.40 5.83
C VAL A 98 -24.53 -8.45 4.63
N ASN A 99 -25.63 -8.42 3.87
CA ASN A 99 -25.79 -7.52 2.73
C ASN A 99 -25.88 -6.05 3.17
N ALA A 100 -26.55 -5.79 4.31
CA ALA A 100 -26.59 -4.47 4.92
C ALA A 100 -25.19 -3.99 5.35
N LEU A 101 -24.42 -4.88 6.01
CA LEU A 101 -23.06 -4.56 6.44
C LEU A 101 -22.14 -4.25 5.25
N ALA A 102 -22.22 -5.07 4.18
CA ALA A 102 -21.45 -4.88 2.96
C ALA A 102 -21.79 -3.55 2.26
N THR A 103 -23.08 -3.21 2.17
CA THR A 103 -23.54 -1.96 1.56
C THR A 103 -23.08 -0.75 2.38
N MET A 104 -23.14 -0.83 3.71
CA MET A 104 -22.68 0.25 4.60
C MET A 104 -21.17 0.46 4.51
N PHE A 105 -20.40 -0.63 4.43
CA PHE A 105 -18.95 -0.58 4.26
C PHE A 105 -18.58 0.03 2.90
N LEU A 106 -19.25 -0.40 1.82
CA LEU A 106 -19.06 0.14 0.48
C LEU A 106 -19.40 1.63 0.41
N ALA A 107 -20.51 2.04 1.03
CA ALA A 107 -20.90 3.45 1.10
C ALA A 107 -19.86 4.30 1.85
N ALA A 108 -19.33 3.80 2.97
CA ALA A 108 -18.29 4.49 3.73
C ALA A 108 -17.01 4.69 2.93
N VAL A 109 -16.52 3.64 2.26
CA VAL A 109 -15.32 3.71 1.40
C VAL A 109 -15.56 4.68 0.24
N PHE A 110 -16.72 4.63 -0.40
CA PHE A 110 -17.08 5.51 -1.50
C PHE A 110 -17.05 6.99 -1.07
N VAL A 111 -17.62 7.32 0.09
CA VAL A 111 -17.59 8.68 0.65
C VAL A 111 -16.16 9.14 0.92
N LEU A 112 -15.32 8.28 1.51
CA LEU A 112 -13.92 8.58 1.82
C LEU A 112 -13.11 8.88 0.56
N VAL A 113 -13.27 8.06 -0.48
CA VAL A 113 -12.58 8.24 -1.77
C VAL A 113 -13.07 9.50 -2.49
N ALA A 114 -14.39 9.73 -2.51
CA ALA A 114 -14.96 10.94 -3.09
C ALA A 114 -14.46 12.21 -2.39
N LEU A 115 -14.37 12.19 -1.06
CA LEU A 115 -13.86 13.30 -0.27
C LEU A 115 -12.36 13.53 -0.53
N ALA A 116 -11.56 12.47 -0.54
CA ALA A 116 -10.13 12.55 -0.85
C ALA A 116 -9.90 13.14 -2.26
N GLY A 117 -10.64 12.65 -3.26
CA GLY A 117 -10.58 13.16 -4.63
C GLY A 117 -10.99 14.63 -4.72
N TRP A 118 -12.01 15.05 -3.98
CA TRP A 118 -12.44 16.45 -3.94
C TRP A 118 -11.40 17.37 -3.28
N LEU A 119 -10.77 16.93 -2.19
CA LEU A 119 -9.70 17.67 -1.52
C LEU A 119 -8.48 17.81 -2.43
N MET A 120 -8.09 16.74 -3.13
CA MET A 120 -6.99 16.77 -4.10
C MET A 120 -7.30 17.70 -5.28
N ALA A 121 -8.52 17.64 -5.83
CA ALA A 121 -8.95 18.54 -6.90
C ALA A 121 -8.97 20.03 -6.46
N ARG A 122 -9.29 20.30 -5.19
CA ARG A 122 -9.18 21.65 -4.61
C ARG A 122 -7.73 22.11 -4.47
N GLN A 123 -6.81 21.22 -4.12
CA GLN A 123 -5.38 21.53 -4.03
C GLN A 123 -4.76 21.81 -5.41
N GLU A 124 -5.17 21.05 -6.44
CA GLU A 124 -4.70 21.24 -7.82
C GLU A 124 -5.14 22.60 -8.38
N ARG A 125 -6.38 23.02 -8.11
CA ARG A 125 -6.89 24.35 -8.51
C ARG A 125 -6.16 25.51 -7.82
N ARG A 126 -5.67 25.32 -6.58
CA ARG A 126 -4.85 26.32 -5.87
C ARG A 126 -3.41 26.40 -6.40
N ARG A 127 -2.87 25.33 -6.99
CA ARG A 127 -1.53 25.33 -7.61
C ARG A 127 -1.48 26.08 -8.94
N GLN A 128 -2.60 26.21 -9.65
CA GLN A 128 -2.69 26.93 -10.93
C GLN A 128 -2.80 28.46 -10.79
N THR A 129 -3.01 28.98 -9.58
CA THR A 129 -3.19 30.44 -9.35
C THR A 129 -1.88 31.19 -9.07
N THR A 130 -0.72 30.54 -9.07
CA THR A 130 0.57 31.24 -9.07
C THR A 130 0.83 31.74 -10.50
N PRO A 131 0.78 33.06 -10.76
CA PRO A 131 0.96 33.58 -12.11
C PRO A 131 2.36 33.23 -12.60
N ARG A 132 2.40 32.54 -13.74
CA ARG A 132 3.63 32.23 -14.47
C ARG A 132 4.21 33.55 -14.96
N ILE A 133 5.12 34.14 -14.19
CA ILE A 133 5.88 35.32 -14.60
C ILE A 133 6.64 34.92 -15.87
N ARG A 134 6.33 35.60 -16.99
CA ARG A 134 7.01 35.42 -18.27
C ARG A 134 8.49 35.81 -18.11
N PRO A 135 9.45 34.99 -18.55
CA PRO A 135 10.80 35.48 -18.77
C PRO A 135 10.80 36.38 -20.02
N ILE A 136 11.34 37.58 -19.85
CA ILE A 136 11.86 38.44 -20.92
C ILE A 136 13.27 37.98 -21.26
#